data_AF-A0A516GYM0-F1
#
_entry.id   AF-A0A516GYM0-F1
#
_cell.length_a   1.000
_cell.length_b   1.000
_cell.length_c   1.000
_cell.angle_alpha   90.00
_cell.angle_beta   90.00
_cell.angle_gamma   90.00
#
_symmetry.space_group_name_H-M   'P 1'
#
loop_
_entity.id
_entity.type
_entity.pdbx_description
1 polymer ?
#
loop_
_entity_poly.entity_id
_entity_poly.type
_entity_poly.pdbx_seq_one_letter_code
_entity_poly.pdbx_strand_id
1 'polypeptide(L)'
;MIVLPGLAVAQGNDPMLLPPDSPGVWRRMTRDDATTTSRCVGNPVTPLCALETYLACFVRRQPELCDMVGAGIRPIMSVVPPADKREEYRLIYTRRPSPLDPIDRSTEGNMKPQPGDVVIAYMVRSCYGDVDDQTACRKVENDPPYVHMLRKQGDFWVYAYRFRARF
;
A
#
# COMPACT_ATOMS: atom_id res chain seq x y z
N MET A 1 35.41 -13.69 32.00
CA MET A 1 34.84 -13.15 30.75
C MET A 1 33.39 -13.59 30.68
N ILE A 2 32.45 -12.66 30.84
CA ILE A 2 31.01 -12.93 30.76
C ILE A 2 30.62 -12.77 29.29
N VAL A 3 30.24 -13.87 28.64
CA VAL A 3 29.66 -13.85 27.29
C VAL A 3 28.17 -13.58 27.45
N LEU A 4 27.72 -12.40 27.08
CA LEU A 4 26.29 -12.06 27.00
C LEU A 4 25.72 -12.71 25.72
N PRO A 5 24.71 -13.60 25.82
CA PRO A 5 24.07 -14.18 24.65
C PRO A 5 23.26 -13.11 23.92
N GLY A 6 23.43 -13.11 22.59
CA GLY A 6 22.95 -12.09 21.68
C GLY A 6 21.45 -11.80 21.75
N LEU A 7 21.14 -10.51 21.69
CA LEU A 7 19.86 -9.98 21.25
C LEU A 7 19.68 -10.32 19.77
N ALA A 8 19.25 -11.55 19.48
CA ALA A 8 18.59 -11.84 18.22
C ALA A 8 17.21 -11.18 18.26
N VAL A 9 17.12 -9.97 17.73
CA VAL A 9 15.86 -9.25 17.52
C VAL A 9 14.93 -10.10 16.66
N ALA A 10 13.82 -10.51 17.26
CA ALA A 10 12.72 -11.19 16.60
C ALA A 10 12.06 -10.25 15.58
N GLN A 11 12.59 -10.17 14.37
CA GLN A 11 11.91 -9.57 13.20
C GLN A 11 11.15 -10.60 12.35
N GLY A 12 11.01 -11.86 12.81
CA GLY A 12 10.64 -12.98 11.94
C GLY A 12 9.17 -13.40 11.86
N ASN A 13 8.28 -13.04 12.80
CA ASN A 13 7.03 -13.79 12.99
C ASN A 13 5.74 -12.97 13.06
N ASP A 14 5.71 -11.71 12.60
CA ASP A 14 4.45 -10.97 12.52
C ASP A 14 3.73 -11.31 11.20
N PRO A 15 2.65 -12.11 11.22
CA PRO A 15 1.97 -12.53 9.99
C PRO A 15 1.32 -11.37 9.24
N MET A 16 1.18 -10.20 9.87
CA MET A 16 0.62 -9.00 9.25
C MET A 16 1.68 -8.15 8.55
N LEU A 17 2.97 -8.46 8.72
CA LEU A 17 4.07 -7.77 8.06
C LEU A 17 4.59 -8.63 6.91
N LEU A 18 4.35 -8.15 5.69
CA LEU A 18 4.87 -8.79 4.50
C LEU A 18 6.30 -8.35 4.20
N PRO A 19 7.15 -9.27 3.70
CA PRO A 19 8.46 -8.90 3.24
C PRO A 19 8.37 -7.93 2.04
N PRO A 20 9.39 -7.08 1.84
CA PRO A 20 9.55 -6.31 0.62
C PRO A 20 9.54 -7.20 -0.64
N ASP A 21 9.02 -6.67 -1.73
CA ASP A 21 9.15 -7.33 -3.03
C ASP A 21 10.61 -7.15 -3.54
N SER A 22 11.17 -8.20 -4.15
CA SER A 22 12.51 -8.17 -4.73
C SER A 22 12.67 -7.07 -5.79
N PRO A 23 13.89 -6.52 -6.00
CA PRO A 23 14.15 -5.56 -7.07
C PRO A 23 13.62 -6.03 -8.44
N GLY A 24 12.88 -5.15 -9.12
CA GLY A 24 12.29 -5.44 -10.43
C GLY A 24 10.99 -6.26 -10.41
N VAL A 25 10.57 -6.79 -9.26
CA VAL A 25 9.29 -7.51 -9.13
C VAL A 25 8.18 -6.50 -8.88
N TRP A 26 7.24 -6.42 -9.82
CA TRP A 26 6.07 -5.55 -9.74
C TRP A 26 4.79 -6.37 -9.71
N ARG A 27 3.91 -6.03 -8.77
CA ARG A 27 2.55 -6.52 -8.68
C ARG A 27 1.66 -5.68 -9.57
N ARG A 28 0.62 -6.26 -10.15
CA ARG A 28 -0.26 -5.64 -11.12
C ARG A 28 -1.66 -5.43 -10.56
N MET A 29 -2.16 -4.20 -10.68
CA MET A 29 -3.54 -3.82 -10.38
C MET A 29 -4.24 -3.37 -11.66
N THR A 30 -5.29 -4.09 -12.04
CA THR A 30 -6.06 -3.89 -13.26
C THR A 30 -7.55 -3.67 -12.95
N ARG A 31 -8.36 -3.58 -14.00
CA ARG A 31 -9.81 -3.33 -13.89
C ARG A 31 -10.62 -4.54 -13.42
N ASP A 32 -10.05 -5.74 -13.48
CA ASP A 32 -10.74 -6.99 -13.17
C ASP A 32 -9.83 -7.94 -12.37
N ASP A 33 -10.43 -8.97 -11.77
CA ASP A 33 -9.72 -9.92 -10.92
C ASP A 33 -8.90 -10.97 -11.71
N ALA A 34 -9.22 -11.16 -13.00
CA ALA A 34 -8.54 -12.15 -13.83
C ALA A 34 -7.14 -11.67 -14.26
N THR A 35 -6.94 -10.36 -14.39
CA THR A 35 -5.71 -9.77 -14.90
C THR A 35 -4.84 -9.09 -13.84
N THR A 36 -5.33 -8.95 -12.61
CA THR A 36 -4.55 -8.47 -11.44
C THR A 36 -3.74 -9.60 -10.80
N THR A 37 -2.63 -9.25 -10.15
CA THR A 37 -1.88 -10.18 -9.30
C THR A 37 -2.43 -10.25 -7.86
N SER A 38 -3.32 -9.33 -7.48
CA SER A 38 -3.96 -9.35 -6.16
C SER A 38 -4.94 -10.52 -6.04
N ARG A 39 -5.10 -11.05 -4.82
CA ARG A 39 -6.06 -12.13 -4.51
C ARG A 39 -7.11 -11.72 -3.48
N CYS A 40 -7.15 -10.46 -3.07
CA CYS A 40 -8.02 -10.02 -1.97
C CYS A 40 -8.59 -8.60 -2.14
N VAL A 41 -8.70 -8.12 -3.38
CA VAL A 41 -9.48 -6.91 -3.69
C VAL A 41 -10.90 -7.09 -3.15
N GLY A 42 -11.38 -6.12 -2.37
CA GLY A 42 -12.71 -6.14 -1.77
C GLY A 42 -12.81 -6.96 -0.48
N ASN A 43 -11.70 -7.50 0.03
CA ASN A 43 -11.66 -8.25 1.29
C ASN A 43 -10.49 -7.79 2.18
N PRO A 44 -10.59 -6.61 2.83
CA PRO A 44 -9.46 -5.96 3.51
C PRO A 44 -9.15 -6.57 4.89
N VAL A 45 -9.06 -7.89 5.02
CA VAL A 45 -8.78 -8.60 6.29
C VAL A 45 -7.30 -8.62 6.70
N THR A 46 -6.42 -8.14 5.82
CA THR A 46 -5.00 -7.90 6.12
C THR A 46 -4.59 -6.50 5.67
N PRO A 47 -3.46 -5.95 6.19
CA PRO A 47 -2.95 -4.65 5.74
C PRO A 47 -2.68 -4.59 4.23
N LEU A 48 -2.16 -5.67 3.65
CA LEU A 48 -1.95 -5.74 2.20
C LEU A 48 -3.28 -5.72 1.45
N CYS A 49 -4.25 -6.51 1.89
CA CYS A 49 -5.54 -6.58 1.22
C CYS A 49 -6.28 -5.24 1.27
N ALA A 50 -6.13 -4.48 2.34
CA ALA A 50 -6.60 -3.10 2.41
C ALA A 50 -5.87 -2.20 1.39
N LEU A 51 -4.54 -2.30 1.27
CA LEU A 51 -3.80 -1.58 0.22
C LEU A 51 -4.26 -1.94 -1.19
N GLU A 52 -4.42 -3.23 -1.47
CA GLU A 52 -4.82 -3.70 -2.80
C GLU A 52 -6.25 -3.31 -3.13
N THR A 53 -7.16 -3.35 -2.15
CA THR A 53 -8.54 -2.85 -2.28
C THR A 53 -8.56 -1.34 -2.55
N TYR A 54 -7.71 -0.57 -1.87
CA TYR A 54 -7.56 0.86 -2.13
C TYR A 54 -7.05 1.13 -3.55
N LEU A 55 -5.97 0.47 -3.98
CA LEU A 55 -5.44 0.64 -5.34
C LEU A 55 -6.49 0.25 -6.39
N ALA A 56 -7.22 -0.85 -6.16
CA ALA A 56 -8.32 -1.27 -7.01
C ALA A 56 -9.41 -0.20 -7.10
N CYS A 57 -9.76 0.49 -6.01
CA CYS A 57 -10.73 1.58 -6.07
C CYS A 57 -10.34 2.65 -7.11
N PHE A 58 -9.06 3.04 -7.17
CA PHE A 58 -8.60 4.04 -8.14
C PHE A 58 -8.58 3.52 -9.58
N VAL A 59 -8.18 2.27 -9.78
CA VAL A 59 -8.09 1.65 -11.12
C VAL A 59 -9.49 1.35 -11.66
N ARG A 60 -10.38 0.83 -10.83
CA ARG A 60 -11.72 0.35 -11.18
C ARG A 60 -12.81 1.41 -11.06
N ARG A 61 -12.55 2.48 -10.30
CA ARG A 61 -13.53 3.54 -9.99
C ARG A 61 -14.80 3.03 -9.34
N GLN A 62 -14.67 2.08 -8.45
CA GLN A 62 -15.78 1.54 -7.69
C GLN A 62 -15.75 2.18 -6.31
N PRO A 63 -16.62 3.17 -6.02
CA PRO A 63 -16.61 3.88 -4.74
C PRO A 63 -16.80 2.94 -3.54
N GLU A 64 -17.49 1.81 -3.74
CA GLU A 64 -17.70 0.77 -2.74
C GLU A 64 -16.35 0.23 -2.23
N LEU A 65 -15.35 0.06 -3.10
CA LEU A 65 -14.01 -0.38 -2.72
C LEU A 65 -13.28 0.68 -1.89
N CYS A 66 -13.46 1.98 -2.19
CA CYS A 66 -12.88 3.06 -1.39
C CYS A 66 -13.53 3.15 0.00
N ASP A 67 -14.85 2.99 0.05
CA ASP A 67 -15.61 3.06 1.29
C ASP A 67 -15.23 1.90 2.24
N MET A 68 -14.98 0.69 1.70
CA MET A 68 -14.52 -0.47 2.49
C MET A 68 -13.23 -0.23 3.28
N VAL A 69 -12.32 0.58 2.75
CA VAL A 69 -11.02 0.84 3.37
C VAL A 69 -10.96 2.19 4.09
N GLY A 70 -12.10 2.88 4.23
CA GLY A 70 -12.22 4.12 4.99
C GLY A 70 -11.34 5.26 4.47
N ALA A 71 -10.96 5.24 3.19
CA ALA A 71 -9.89 6.11 2.69
C ALA A 71 -10.25 7.60 2.59
N GLY A 72 -11.51 8.00 2.81
CA GLY A 72 -11.99 9.39 2.77
C GLY A 72 -11.84 10.11 1.42
N ILE A 73 -11.08 9.55 0.49
CA ILE A 73 -10.75 10.08 -0.83
C ILE A 73 -11.44 9.20 -1.87
N ARG A 74 -12.40 9.79 -2.56
CA ARG A 74 -13.04 9.17 -3.73
C ARG A 74 -12.29 9.61 -4.99
N PRO A 75 -12.01 8.70 -5.94
CA PRO A 75 -11.46 9.10 -7.23
C PRO A 75 -12.37 10.15 -7.86
N ILE A 76 -11.78 11.13 -8.55
CA ILE A 76 -12.55 12.10 -9.34
C ILE A 76 -13.21 11.32 -10.48
N MET A 77 -14.48 10.97 -10.29
CA MET A 77 -15.22 10.06 -11.17
C MET A 77 -15.47 10.62 -12.57
N SER A 78 -15.22 11.92 -12.81
CA SER A 78 -15.55 12.60 -14.06
C SER A 78 -14.63 12.29 -15.24
N VAL A 79 -13.39 11.80 -15.03
CA VAL A 79 -12.43 11.58 -16.14
C VAL A 79 -12.25 10.09 -16.43
N VAL A 80 -13.04 9.45 -17.29
CA VAL A 80 -12.90 7.99 -17.55
C VAL A 80 -11.45 7.65 -17.92
N PRO A 81 -10.75 6.77 -17.16
CA PRO A 81 -9.38 6.42 -17.52
C PRO A 81 -9.38 5.63 -18.82
N PRO A 82 -8.28 5.63 -19.58
CA PRO A 82 -8.10 4.74 -20.72
C PRO A 82 -8.35 3.27 -20.32
N ALA A 83 -8.99 2.49 -21.20
CA ALA A 83 -9.39 1.10 -20.91
C ALA A 83 -8.20 0.20 -20.58
N ASP A 84 -7.07 0.49 -21.20
CA ASP A 84 -5.75 -0.12 -21.07
C ASP A 84 -4.94 0.41 -19.87
N LYS A 85 -5.48 1.35 -19.09
CA LYS A 85 -4.80 1.83 -17.88
C LYS A 85 -4.72 0.72 -16.83
N ARG A 86 -3.51 0.46 -16.34
CA ARG A 86 -3.22 -0.35 -15.15
C ARG A 86 -2.26 0.39 -14.22
N GLU A 87 -2.20 -0.05 -12.97
CA GLU A 87 -1.16 0.38 -12.04
C GLU A 87 -0.29 -0.82 -11.70
N GLU A 88 1.00 -0.60 -11.60
CA GLU A 88 1.93 -1.59 -11.07
C GLU A 88 2.55 -1.05 -9.79
N TYR A 89 2.61 -1.88 -8.76
CA TYR A 89 3.13 -1.48 -7.46
C TYR A 89 4.14 -2.49 -6.92
N ARG A 90 5.03 -2.00 -6.06
CA ARG A 90 6.07 -2.80 -5.44
C ARG A 90 6.18 -2.44 -3.97
N LEU A 91 6.05 -3.43 -3.09
CA LEU A 91 6.24 -3.24 -1.66
C LEU A 91 7.72 -2.98 -1.36
N ILE A 92 7.99 -1.88 -0.66
CA ILE A 92 9.33 -1.48 -0.24
C ILE A 92 9.59 -1.94 1.20
N TYR A 93 8.62 -1.77 2.09
CA TYR A 93 8.65 -2.37 3.41
C TYR A 93 7.25 -2.39 4.04
N THR A 94 7.08 -3.29 5.01
CA THR A 94 6.01 -3.19 6.00
C THR A 94 6.63 -3.22 7.38
N ARG A 95 6.09 -2.46 8.33
CA ARG A 95 6.58 -2.43 9.72
C ARG A 95 5.52 -1.95 10.69
N ARG A 96 5.77 -2.17 11.99
CA ARG A 96 5.04 -1.45 13.05
C ARG A 96 5.55 -0.01 13.15
N PRO A 97 4.67 0.98 13.36
CA PRO A 97 5.11 2.33 13.65
C PRO A 97 5.76 2.39 15.04
N SER A 98 6.81 3.19 15.16
CA SER A 98 7.42 3.59 16.41
C SER A 98 6.75 4.87 16.92
N PRO A 99 6.58 5.06 18.25
CA PRO A 99 6.16 6.33 18.81
C PRO A 99 7.05 7.52 18.43
N LEU A 100 8.31 7.24 18.06
CA LEU A 100 9.31 8.22 17.63
C LEU A 100 9.36 8.40 16.12
N ASP A 101 8.53 7.68 15.36
CA ASP A 101 8.49 7.88 13.92
C ASP A 101 8.14 9.34 13.64
N PRO A 102 8.91 10.03 12.79
CA PRO A 102 8.51 11.32 12.26
C PRO A 102 7.35 11.06 11.32
N ILE A 103 6.14 10.95 11.88
CA ILE A 103 4.89 11.00 11.11
C ILE A 103 4.69 12.49 10.84
N ASP A 104 5.57 13.02 10.02
CA ASP A 104 5.68 14.43 9.72
C ASP A 104 4.41 14.82 8.95
N ARG A 105 3.54 15.54 9.65
CA ARG A 105 2.45 16.38 9.13
C ARG A 105 1.80 15.87 7.84
N SER A 106 0.72 15.12 7.96
CA SER A 106 -0.23 15.05 6.84
C SER A 106 -0.97 16.37 6.77
N THR A 107 -1.61 16.54 5.63
CA THR A 107 -2.70 17.49 5.43
C THR A 107 -3.87 17.34 6.42
N GLU A 108 -3.87 16.33 7.30
CA GLU A 108 -4.97 15.96 8.21
C GLU A 108 -4.62 16.11 9.71
N GLY A 109 -3.40 16.56 10.06
CA GLY A 109 -3.03 16.97 11.43
C GLY A 109 -2.10 16.03 12.20
N ASN A 110 -2.01 16.23 13.53
CA ASN A 110 -1.10 15.49 14.43
C ASN A 110 -1.72 14.15 14.87
N MET A 111 -1.49 13.08 14.11
CA MET A 111 -1.98 11.75 14.47
C MET A 111 -0.90 10.93 15.20
N LYS A 112 -1.28 10.29 16.31
CA LYS A 112 -0.40 9.41 17.10
C LYS A 112 -0.60 7.95 16.67
N PRO A 113 0.47 7.20 16.37
CA PRO A 113 0.36 5.77 16.08
C PRO A 113 -0.20 5.03 17.29
N GLN A 114 -1.04 4.04 17.02
CA GLN A 114 -1.67 3.18 18.03
C GLN A 114 -1.05 1.78 18.02
N PRO A 115 -1.11 1.06 19.16
CA PRO A 115 -0.72 -0.34 19.20
C PRO A 115 -1.48 -1.14 18.13
N GLY A 116 -0.75 -1.91 17.33
CA GLY A 116 -1.33 -2.74 16.28
C GLY A 116 -1.47 -2.07 14.91
N ASP A 117 -1.13 -0.78 14.78
CA ASP A 117 -1.01 -0.14 13.47
C ASP A 117 0.08 -0.81 12.62
N VAL A 118 -0.06 -0.71 11.29
CA VAL A 118 0.92 -1.20 10.32
C VAL A 118 1.23 -0.08 9.34
N VAL A 119 2.52 0.17 9.11
CA VAL A 119 3.00 1.06 8.05
C VAL A 119 3.35 0.21 6.83
N ILE A 120 2.82 0.58 5.67
CA ILE A 120 3.19 0.00 4.38
C ILE A 120 3.77 1.09 3.49
N ALA A 121 4.99 0.87 2.99
CA ALA A 121 5.61 1.68 1.97
C ALA A 121 5.68 0.94 0.64
N TYR A 122 5.32 1.62 -0.45
CA TYR A 122 5.30 1.04 -1.78
C TYR A 122 5.60 2.08 -2.86
N MET A 123 6.19 1.62 -3.96
CA MET A 123 6.29 2.37 -5.21
C MET A 123 5.08 2.04 -6.07
N VAL A 124 4.62 2.98 -6.89
CA VAL A 124 3.55 2.73 -7.87
C VAL A 124 3.87 3.44 -9.17
N ARG A 125 3.62 2.76 -10.29
CA ARG A 125 3.75 3.29 -11.64
C ARG A 125 2.46 3.08 -12.42
N SER A 126 2.02 4.11 -13.13
CA SER A 126 0.89 4.00 -14.04
C SER A 126 1.38 3.53 -15.40
N CYS A 127 0.73 2.49 -15.93
CA CYS A 127 1.01 1.95 -17.24
C CYS A 127 -0.22 2.08 -18.14
N TYR A 128 0.04 2.31 -19.42
CA TYR A 128 -0.95 2.37 -20.49
C TYR A 128 -0.59 1.28 -21.52
N GLY A 129 -1.45 1.00 -22.49
CA GLY A 129 -1.21 0.00 -23.52
C GLY A 129 -1.26 -1.46 -23.04
N ASP A 130 -0.79 -2.36 -23.89
CA ASP A 130 -0.83 -3.80 -23.64
C ASP A 130 -0.15 -4.20 -22.33
N VAL A 131 -0.70 -5.24 -21.70
CA VAL A 131 -0.28 -5.72 -20.37
C VAL A 131 1.18 -6.20 -20.36
N ASP A 132 1.68 -6.65 -21.51
CA ASP A 132 3.03 -7.18 -21.69
C ASP A 132 4.06 -6.12 -22.10
N ASP A 133 3.62 -4.92 -22.53
CA ASP A 133 4.53 -3.83 -22.86
C ASP A 133 4.92 -3.03 -21.60
N GLN A 134 6.09 -3.36 -21.04
CA GLN A 134 6.65 -2.66 -19.89
C GLN A 134 7.19 -1.25 -20.22
N THR A 135 7.41 -0.93 -21.51
CA THR A 135 7.87 0.41 -21.92
C THR A 135 6.77 1.46 -21.82
N ALA A 136 5.52 1.01 -21.73
CA ALA A 136 4.34 1.86 -21.60
C ALA A 136 4.02 2.28 -20.15
N CYS A 137 4.89 1.91 -19.19
CA CYS A 137 4.82 2.38 -17.81
C CYS A 137 5.57 3.70 -17.64
N ARG A 138 4.91 4.70 -17.02
CA ARG A 138 5.58 5.94 -16.64
C ARG A 138 6.70 5.63 -15.66
N LYS A 139 7.94 6.07 -15.97
CA LYS A 139 9.10 5.89 -15.10
C LYS A 139 8.90 6.60 -13.76
N VAL A 140 9.29 5.91 -12.68
CA VAL A 140 9.12 6.34 -11.26
C VAL A 140 10.48 6.41 -10.56
N GLU A 141 11.57 6.39 -11.33
CA GLU A 141 12.92 6.06 -10.85
C GLU A 141 13.47 7.03 -9.78
N ASN A 142 12.80 8.17 -9.57
CA ASN A 142 13.16 9.17 -8.56
C ASN A 142 11.99 9.62 -7.66
N ASP A 143 10.80 9.01 -7.76
CA ASP A 143 9.70 9.38 -6.88
C ASP A 143 9.87 8.70 -5.52
N PRO A 144 9.64 9.41 -4.40
CA PRO A 144 9.64 8.76 -3.11
C PRO A 144 8.48 7.77 -2.99
N PRO A 145 8.63 6.65 -2.25
CA PRO A 145 7.55 5.72 -1.99
C PRO A 145 6.34 6.42 -1.35
N TYR A 146 5.16 5.93 -1.73
CA TYR A 146 3.95 6.19 -1.00
C TYR A 146 4.00 5.40 0.29
N VAL A 147 3.55 6.01 1.37
CA VAL A 147 3.53 5.34 2.66
C VAL A 147 2.18 5.57 3.32
N HIS A 148 1.58 4.50 3.81
CA HIS A 148 0.29 4.53 4.49
C HIS A 148 0.41 3.85 5.84
N MET A 149 -0.40 4.33 6.78
CA MET A 149 -0.64 3.65 8.04
C MET A 149 -2.03 3.05 8.00
N LEU A 150 -2.11 1.76 8.28
CA LEU A 150 -3.34 1.00 8.34
C LEU A 150 -3.62 0.59 9.78
N ARG A 151 -4.90 0.61 10.14
CA ARG A 151 -5.39 0.24 11.45
C ARG A 151 -6.48 -0.80 11.32
N LYS A 152 -6.45 -1.77 12.23
CA LYS A 152 -7.52 -2.76 12.34
C LYS A 152 -8.75 -2.13 13.03
N GLN A 153 -9.92 -2.24 12.41
CA GLN A 153 -11.22 -1.84 12.94
C GLN A 153 -12.19 -3.02 12.79
N GLY A 154 -12.55 -3.66 13.90
CA GLY A 154 -13.27 -4.92 13.86
C GLY A 154 -12.47 -5.98 13.11
N ASP A 155 -13.09 -6.59 12.09
CA ASP A 155 -12.47 -7.62 11.26
C ASP A 155 -11.69 -7.09 10.06
N PHE A 156 -11.73 -5.77 9.82
CA PHE A 156 -11.15 -5.16 8.61
C PHE A 156 -10.00 -4.22 8.93
N TRP A 157 -9.11 -4.04 7.96
CA TRP A 157 -8.06 -3.05 7.96
C TRP A 157 -8.49 -1.85 7.13
N VAL A 158 -8.35 -0.67 7.71
CA VAL A 158 -8.71 0.60 7.07
C VAL A 158 -7.50 1.53 7.07
N TYR A 159 -7.54 2.51 6.18
CA TYR A 159 -6.56 3.57 6.13
C TYR A 159 -6.75 4.44 7.36
N ALA A 160 -5.74 4.43 8.22
CA ALA A 160 -5.66 5.38 9.31
C ALA A 160 -5.11 6.72 8.79
N TYR A 161 -4.19 6.69 7.81
CA TYR A 161 -3.43 7.86 7.39
C TYR A 161 -2.63 7.65 6.08
N ARG A 162 -2.48 8.71 5.26
CA ARG A 162 -1.67 8.74 4.02
C ARG A 162 -0.53 9.75 4.10
N PHE A 163 0.67 9.33 3.71
CA PHE A 163 1.86 10.17 3.63
C PHE A 163 2.58 9.97 2.29
N ARG A 164 3.24 11.03 1.81
CA ARG A 164 4.35 10.89 0.85
C ARG A 164 5.61 10.94 1.68
N ALA A 165 6.47 9.93 1.59
CA ALA A 165 7.76 10.00 2.26
C ALA A 165 8.52 11.22 1.72
N ARG A 166 8.92 12.13 2.61
CA ARG A 166 9.99 13.07 2.32
C ARG A 166 11.22 12.46 2.97
N PHE A 167 12.16 12.02 2.13
CA PHE A 167 13.50 11.66 2.58
C PHE A 167 14.40 12.89 2.50
#